data_AF-A0A8S9FQX3-F1
#
_entry.id   AF-A0A8S9FQX3-F1
#
_cell.length_a   1.000
_cell.length_b   1.000
_cell.length_c   1.000
_cell.angle_alpha   90.00
_cell.angle_beta   90.00
_cell.angle_gamma   90.00
#
_symmetry.space_group_name_H-M   'P 1'
#
loop_
_entity.id
_entity.type
_entity.pdbx_description
1 polymer ?
#
loop_
_entity_poly.entity_id
_entity_poly.type
_entity_poly.pdbx_seq_one_letter_code
_entity_poly.pdbx_strand_id
1 'polypeptide(L)'
;MEVTAALSSSAPTRENAMMKEKLKGFQLFLADFEGMMVVEMNRTSQYPVAIEMNQGCSSTDARLLFERIKSSGIAPPVVVLSP
;
A
#
# COMPACT_ATOMS: atom_id res chain seq x y z
N MET A 1 10.22 6.94 -19.87
CA MET A 1 10.09 7.64 -21.17
C MET A 1 9.29 6.82 -22.19
N GLU A 2 9.46 5.50 -22.25
CA GLU A 2 8.81 4.65 -23.27
C GLU A 2 7.27 4.64 -23.20
N VAL A 3 6.68 4.53 -22.00
CA VAL A 3 5.21 4.53 -21.82
C VAL A 3 4.58 5.87 -22.20
N THR A 4 5.24 6.98 -21.88
CA THR A 4 4.78 8.33 -22.22
C THR A 4 4.81 8.54 -23.74
N ALA A 5 5.89 8.13 -24.41
CA ALA A 5 6.01 8.21 -25.86
C ALA A 5 4.97 7.31 -26.58
N ALA A 6 4.75 6.10 -26.06
CA ALA A 6 3.72 5.18 -26.54
C ALA A 6 2.32 5.80 -26.43
N LEU A 7 1.97 6.38 -25.27
CA LEU A 7 0.66 7.01 -25.05
C LEU A 7 0.45 8.31 -25.85
N SER A 8 1.52 9.04 -26.19
CA SER A 8 1.45 10.29 -26.98
C SER A 8 1.45 10.07 -28.51
N SER A 9 1.68 8.85 -28.99
CA SER A 9 1.62 8.51 -30.42
C SER A 9 0.18 8.58 -30.93
N SER A 10 -0.03 9.26 -32.06
CA SER A 10 -1.33 9.38 -32.74
C SER A 10 -1.76 8.10 -33.48
N ALA A 11 -0.84 7.16 -33.70
CA ALA A 11 -1.14 5.86 -34.29
C ALA A 11 -1.48 4.85 -33.18
N PRO A 12 -2.68 4.23 -33.18
CA PRO A 12 -2.98 3.13 -32.27
C PRO A 12 -2.19 1.89 -32.72
N THR A 13 -0.95 1.77 -32.24
CA THR A 13 -0.16 0.56 -32.42
C THR A 13 -0.70 -0.54 -31.51
N ARG A 14 -0.50 -1.79 -31.92
CA ARG A 14 -0.83 -2.97 -31.09
C ARG A 14 -0.19 -2.87 -29.70
N GLU A 15 1.01 -2.30 -29.61
CA GLU A 15 1.75 -2.08 -28.37
C GLU A 15 1.03 -1.08 -27.45
N ASN A 16 0.50 0.02 -27.98
CA ASN A 16 -0.27 1.00 -27.22
C ASN A 16 -1.55 0.39 -26.63
N ALA A 17 -2.25 -0.43 -27.39
CA ALA A 17 -3.42 -1.16 -26.92
C ALA A 17 -3.06 -2.15 -25.80
N MET A 18 -1.98 -2.92 -25.98
CA MET A 18 -1.49 -3.86 -24.95
C MET A 18 -1.06 -3.14 -23.67
N MET A 19 -0.40 -1.97 -23.77
CA MET A 19 0.01 -1.18 -22.62
C MET A 19 -1.21 -0.67 -21.83
N LYS A 20 -2.24 -0.18 -22.54
CA LYS A 20 -3.49 0.27 -21.92
C LYS A 20 -4.19 -0.87 -21.17
N GLU A 21 -4.27 -2.07 -21.76
CA GLU A 21 -4.87 -3.23 -21.10
C GLU A 21 -4.08 -3.67 -19.87
N LYS A 22 -2.74 -3.67 -19.92
CA LYS A 22 -1.92 -3.95 -18.73
C LYS A 22 -2.14 -2.93 -17.61
N LEU A 23 -2.24 -1.65 -17.94
CA LEU A 23 -2.51 -0.60 -16.95
C LEU A 23 -3.89 -0.73 -16.32
N LYS A 24 -4.93 -1.10 -17.09
CA LYS A 24 -6.25 -1.43 -16.54
C LYS A 24 -6.19 -2.61 -15.58
N GLY A 25 -5.48 -3.67 -15.95
CA GLY A 25 -5.27 -4.83 -15.07
C GLY A 25 -4.55 -4.44 -13.77
N PHE A 26 -3.55 -3.58 -13.86
CA PHE A 26 -2.85 -3.07 -12.69
C PHE A 26 -3.74 -2.16 -11.81
N GLN A 27 -4.60 -1.34 -12.42
CA GLN A 27 -5.58 -0.54 -11.67
C GLN A 27 -6.58 -1.42 -10.91
N LEU A 28 -7.08 -2.48 -11.54
CA LEU A 28 -7.96 -3.45 -10.89
C LEU A 28 -7.23 -4.16 -9.74
N PHE A 29 -5.99 -4.59 -9.96
CA PHE A 29 -5.15 -5.17 -8.91
C PHE A 29 -5.00 -4.21 -7.71
N LEU A 30 -4.73 -2.93 -7.94
CA LEU A 30 -4.60 -1.94 -6.88
C LEU A 30 -5.92 -1.65 -6.15
N ALA A 31 -7.05 -1.70 -6.86
CA ALA A 31 -8.37 -1.50 -6.26
C ALA A 31 -8.73 -2.62 -5.26
N ASP A 32 -8.31 -3.85 -5.57
CA ASP A 32 -8.56 -5.04 -4.75
C ASP A 32 -7.32 -5.49 -3.94
N PHE A 33 -6.31 -4.62 -3.81
CA PHE A 33 -5.08 -4.98 -3.11
C PHE A 33 -5.34 -5.12 -1.61
N GLU A 34 -5.13 -6.33 -1.10
CA GLU A 34 -5.09 -6.64 0.33
C GLU A 34 -3.69 -7.14 0.68
N GLY A 35 -2.99 -6.44 1.57
CA GLY A 35 -1.65 -6.81 1.96
C GLY A 35 -0.90 -5.77 2.77
N MET A 36 0.41 -5.99 2.90
CA MET A 36 1.32 -5.11 3.64
C MET A 36 2.07 -4.18 2.69
N MET A 37 2.20 -2.92 3.08
CA MET A 37 2.89 -1.90 2.30
C MET A 37 3.90 -1.14 3.17
N VAL A 38 5.11 -0.96 2.66
CA VAL A 38 6.11 -0.05 3.26
C VAL A 38 6.01 1.28 2.54
N VAL A 39 5.76 2.32 3.32
CA VAL A 39 5.53 3.68 2.83
C VAL A 39 6.61 4.60 3.35
N GLU A 40 7.30 5.27 2.44
CA GLU A 40 8.21 6.36 2.75
C GLU A 40 7.41 7.67 2.94
N MET A 41 7.50 8.22 4.15
CA MET A 41 6.93 9.53 4.48
C MET A 41 8.02 10.59 4.36
N ASN A 42 8.16 11.15 3.16
CA ASN A 42 9.16 12.20 2.91
C ASN A 42 8.58 13.59 3.21
N ARG A 43 9.23 14.35 4.09
CA ARG A 43 8.82 15.72 4.46
C ARG A 43 8.92 16.72 3.30
N THR A 44 9.68 16.42 2.25
CA THR A 44 9.79 17.25 1.04
C THR A 44 8.78 16.87 -0.04
N SER A 45 8.10 15.72 0.10
CA SER A 45 7.04 15.29 -0.82
C SER A 45 5.68 15.60 -0.22
N GLN A 46 4.72 16.00 -1.06
CA GLN A 46 3.33 16.15 -0.64
C GLN A 46 2.62 14.81 -0.48
N TYR A 47 3.16 13.73 -1.06
CA TYR A 47 2.53 12.43 -1.08
C TYR A 47 3.44 11.34 -0.48
N PRO A 48 2.87 10.40 0.31
CA PRO A 48 3.56 9.18 0.69
C PRO A 48 3.97 8.38 -0.55
N VAL A 49 5.13 7.74 -0.50
CA VAL A 49 5.62 6.88 -1.58
C VAL A 49 5.65 5.44 -1.11
N ALA A 50 4.89 4.56 -1.76
CA ALA A 50 4.98 3.12 -1.53
C ALA A 50 6.30 2.61 -2.14
N ILE A 51 7.17 2.03 -1.31
CA ILE A 51 8.47 1.48 -1.74
C ILE A 51 8.47 -0.05 -1.77
N GLU A 52 7.53 -0.70 -1.08
CA GLU A 52 7.33 -2.15 -1.10
C GLU A 52 5.85 -2.48 -0.93
N MET A 53 5.35 -3.47 -1.67
CA MET A 53 3.98 -3.98 -1.57
C MET A 53 4.01 -5.52 -1.61
N ASN A 54 3.54 -6.16 -0.54
CA ASN A 54 3.41 -7.60 -0.45
C ASN A 54 1.95 -7.97 -0.27
N GLN A 55 1.43 -8.85 -1.12
CA GLN A 55 0.03 -9.28 -1.04
C GLN A 55 -0.16 -10.22 0.17
N GLY A 56 -1.29 -10.06 0.86
CA GLY A 56 -1.66 -10.83 2.04
C GLY A 56 -0.88 -10.45 3.29
N CYS A 57 -1.03 -11.28 4.32
CA CYS A 57 -0.35 -11.14 5.60
C CYS A 57 0.23 -12.49 6.00
N SER A 58 1.50 -12.52 6.38
CA SER A 58 2.12 -13.76 6.85
C SER A 58 1.54 -14.16 8.22
N SER A 59 1.53 -15.46 8.52
CA SER A 59 1.09 -15.95 9.84
C SER A 59 1.94 -15.39 10.98
N THR A 60 3.21 -15.10 10.72
CA THR A 60 4.14 -14.47 11.66
C THR A 60 3.71 -13.04 11.97
N ASP A 61 3.43 -12.24 10.93
CA ASP A 61 3.00 -10.85 11.10
C ASP A 61 1.64 -10.76 11.79
N ALA A 62 0.69 -11.61 11.40
CA ALA A 62 -0.62 -11.69 12.06
C ALA A 62 -0.49 -12.02 13.55
N ARG A 63 0.38 -12.97 13.91
CA ARG A 63 0.65 -13.32 15.31
C ARG A 63 1.29 -12.17 16.07
N LEU A 64 2.26 -11.46 15.48
CA LEU A 64 2.88 -10.29 16.11
C LEU A 64 1.86 -9.16 16.36
N LEU A 65 0.93 -8.93 15.41
CA LEU A 65 -0.16 -7.97 15.60
C LEU A 65 -1.08 -8.38 16.75
N PHE A 66 -1.47 -9.65 16.81
CA PHE A 66 -2.31 -10.19 17.90
C PHE A 66 -1.68 -9.97 19.27
N GLU A 67 -0.40 -10.28 19.43
CA GLU A 67 0.30 -10.09 20.72
C GLU A 67 0.41 -8.61 21.11
N ARG A 68 0.60 -7.69 20.16
CA ARG A 68 0.60 -6.24 20.45
C ARG A 68 -0.75 -5.78 20.99
N ILE A 69 -1.85 -6.19 20.34
CA ILE A 69 -3.20 -5.84 20.79
C ILE A 69 -3.43 -6.35 22.21
N LYS A 70 -3.06 -7.60 22.47
CA LYS A 70 -3.17 -8.21 23.81
C LYS A 70 -2.34 -7.47 24.86
N SER A 71 -1.10 -7.09 24.53
CA SER A 71 -0.21 -6.35 25.43
C SER A 71 -0.70 -4.92 25.74
N SER A 72 -1.43 -4.30 24.81
CA SER A 72 -2.02 -2.97 24.99
C SER A 72 -3.27 -2.99 25.88
N GLY A 73 -3.82 -4.16 26.19
CA GLY A 73 -5.04 -4.34 26.99
C GLY A 73 -4.85 -4.37 28.51
N ILE A 74 -3.64 -4.14 29.02
CA ILE A 74 -3.35 -4.17 30.47
C ILE A 74 -2.60 -2.89 30.87
N ALA A 75 -3.28 -1.75 30.80
CA ALA A 75 -2.98 -0.65 31.74
C ALA A 75 -3.98 -0.79 32.89
N PRO A 76 -3.54 -1.00 34.16
CA PRO A 76 -4.46 -0.89 35.28
C PRO A 76 -5.06 0.52 35.26
N PRO A 77 -6.33 0.70 35.69
CA PRO A 77 -6.93 2.02 35.75
C PRO A 77 -6.04 2.92 36.61
N VAL A 78 -5.59 4.04 36.05
CA VAL A 78 -4.96 5.10 36.82
C VAL A 78 -6.04 5.64 37.74
N VAL A 79 -6.07 5.13 38.98
CA VAL A 79 -6.91 5.71 40.03
C VAL A 79 -6.27 7.05 40.39
N VAL A 80 -6.75 8.12 39.74
CA VAL A 80 -6.47 9.47 40.17
C VAL A 80 -7.24 9.65 41.48
N LEU A 81 -6.56 9.42 42.61
CA LEU A 81 -7.04 9.88 43.91
C LEU A 81 -6.91 11.40 43.92
N SER A 82 -8.01 12.09 43.66
CA SER A 82 -8.13 13.52 43.93
C SER A 82 -7.99 13.76 45.43
N PRO A 83 -7.31 14.85 45.85
CA PRO A 83 -7.13 15.21 47.26
C PRO A 83 -8.44 15.60 47.94
#